data_AF-A0A0S9PE59-F1
#
_entry.id   AF-A0A0S9PE59-F1
#
_cell.length_a   1.000
_cell.length_b   1.000
_cell.length_c   1.000
_cell.angle_alpha   90.00
_cell.angle_beta   90.00
_cell.angle_gamma   90.00
#
_symmetry.space_group_name_H-M   'P 1'
#
loop_
_entity.id
_entity.type
_entity.pdbx_description
1 polymer ?
#
loop_
_entity_poly.entity_id
_entity_poly.type
_entity_poly.pdbx_seq_one_letter_code
_entity_poly.pdbx_strand_id
1 'polypeptide(L)'
;MTNDAQAVDALMRWAAENAAHLAWQRTGEQSIEFDVVAPYSVRLTAASGVWRLETVSGTGARSSSLGDTQTPFDAVLESLRERLYSTATDEFDDADRSGGQALAQVLRTSSDEQHDRIWCARAATLLAGHAIKDGYGLQARLRLEEAAALYAAAGDVESESRMLQTLATLPELLRA
;
A
#
# COMPACT_ATOMS: atom_id res chain seq x y z
N MET A 1 4.17 -19.79 26.85
CA MET A 1 4.96 -18.86 26.02
C MET A 1 4.01 -18.35 24.96
N THR A 2 3.78 -17.04 24.96
CA THR A 2 2.57 -16.36 24.48
C THR A 2 2.59 -16.18 22.96
N ASN A 3 1.43 -16.37 22.31
CA ASN A 3 1.22 -16.21 20.86
C ASN A 3 1.76 -14.86 20.33
N ASP A 4 1.72 -13.83 21.17
CA ASP A 4 2.27 -12.50 20.87
C ASP A 4 3.78 -12.52 20.61
N ALA A 5 4.56 -13.33 21.32
CA ALA A 5 6.01 -13.42 21.08
C ALA A 5 6.31 -14.02 19.70
N GLN A 6 5.55 -15.04 19.28
CA GLN A 6 5.70 -15.64 17.96
C GLN A 6 5.27 -14.69 16.84
N ALA A 7 4.18 -13.93 17.07
CA ALA A 7 3.73 -12.88 16.16
C ALA A 7 4.80 -11.79 16.00
N VAL A 8 5.35 -11.30 17.11
CA VAL A 8 6.46 -10.32 17.10
C VAL A 8 7.68 -10.88 16.39
N ASP A 9 8.07 -12.13 16.65
CA ASP A 9 9.21 -12.76 15.96
C ASP A 9 8.98 -12.87 14.45
N ALA A 10 7.77 -13.19 14.00
CA ALA A 10 7.41 -13.21 12.59
C ALA A 10 7.49 -11.81 11.96
N LEU A 11 6.94 -10.80 12.64
CA LEU A 11 7.00 -9.41 12.21
C LEU A 11 8.44 -8.91 12.07
N MET A 12 9.27 -9.16 13.08
CA MET A 12 10.66 -8.71 13.12
C MET A 12 11.52 -9.45 12.10
N ARG A 13 11.27 -10.75 11.88
CA ARG A 13 11.93 -11.52 10.82
C ARG A 13 11.60 -10.95 9.45
N TRP A 14 10.32 -10.74 9.17
CA TRP A 14 9.88 -10.15 7.90
C TRP A 14 10.47 -8.76 7.69
N ALA A 15 10.46 -7.90 8.71
CA ALA A 15 11.07 -6.58 8.63
C ALA A 15 12.57 -6.66 8.38
N ALA A 16 13.30 -7.59 9.00
CA ALA A 16 14.73 -7.78 8.77
C ALA A 16 15.04 -8.29 7.35
N GLU A 17 14.22 -9.19 6.80
CA GLU A 17 14.34 -9.69 5.43
C GLU A 17 14.10 -8.58 4.39
N ASN A 18 13.24 -7.61 4.72
CA ASN A 18 12.86 -6.51 3.83
C ASN A 18 13.54 -5.16 4.14
N ALA A 19 14.35 -5.08 5.21
CA ALA A 19 15.01 -3.85 5.67
C ALA A 19 15.95 -3.22 4.63
N ALA A 20 16.50 -4.03 3.72
CA ALA A 20 17.39 -3.55 2.66
C ALA A 20 16.68 -2.63 1.64
N HIS A 21 15.34 -2.65 1.60
CA HIS A 21 14.53 -1.84 0.69
C HIS A 21 14.01 -0.54 1.34
N LEU A 22 14.55 -0.16 2.51
CA LEU A 22 14.41 1.14 3.22
C LEU A 22 13.00 1.53 3.68
N ALA A 23 11.98 0.74 3.37
CA ALA A 23 10.60 1.12 3.63
C ALA A 23 10.17 0.91 5.09
N TRP A 24 10.49 -0.23 5.71
CA TRP A 24 10.03 -0.54 7.07
C TRP A 24 11.14 -0.36 8.10
N GLN A 25 10.88 0.50 9.08
CA GLN A 25 11.77 0.77 10.20
C GLN A 25 11.18 0.21 11.49
N ARG A 26 12.02 -0.42 12.30
CA ARG A 26 11.62 -0.84 13.64
C ARG A 26 11.48 0.39 14.53
N THR A 27 10.29 0.58 15.11
CA THR A 27 9.99 1.71 16.00
C THR A 27 9.77 1.32 17.46
N GLY A 28 9.80 0.01 17.75
CA GLY A 28 9.68 -0.53 19.10
C GLY A 28 9.99 -2.02 19.16
N GLU A 29 9.68 -2.65 20.28
CA GLU A 29 9.87 -4.10 20.43
C GLU A 29 8.85 -4.92 19.66
N GLN A 30 7.68 -4.34 19.37
CA GLN A 30 6.50 -5.03 18.85
C GLN A 30 5.93 -4.36 17.59
N SER A 31 6.62 -3.36 17.06
CA SER A 31 6.11 -2.50 15.99
C SER A 31 7.16 -2.19 14.94
N ILE A 32 6.67 -2.06 13.72
CA ILE A 32 7.39 -1.52 12.58
C ILE A 32 6.56 -0.41 11.95
N GLU A 33 7.24 0.57 11.37
CA GLU A 33 6.63 1.73 10.75
C GLU A 33 7.22 1.94 9.36
N PHE A 34 6.38 2.29 8.40
CA PHE A 34 6.83 2.62 7.07
C PHE A 34 7.37 4.05 7.02
N ASP A 35 8.53 4.24 6.38
CA ASP A 35 9.16 5.52 6.11
C ASP A 35 8.37 6.30 5.04
N VAL A 36 7.33 6.98 5.50
CA VAL A 36 6.58 7.97 4.72
C VAL A 36 6.92 9.38 5.22
N VAL A 37 6.79 10.36 4.32
CA VAL A 37 7.08 11.76 4.67
C VAL A 37 6.12 12.24 5.76
N ALA A 38 6.68 12.75 6.86
CA ALA A 38 5.91 13.35 7.94
C ALA A 38 4.98 14.46 7.38
N PRO A 39 3.72 14.57 7.84
CA PRO A 39 3.18 14.00 9.08
C PRO A 39 2.52 12.62 8.94
N TYR A 40 2.59 11.99 7.76
CA TYR A 40 1.95 10.71 7.52
C TYR A 40 2.72 9.57 8.20
N SER A 41 2.04 8.48 8.54
CA SER A 41 2.67 7.29 9.11
C SER A 41 1.85 6.04 8.83
N VAL A 42 2.51 4.90 8.65
CA VAL A 42 1.86 3.58 8.61
C VAL A 42 2.58 2.65 9.56
N ARG A 43 1.92 2.19 10.61
CA ARG A 43 2.52 1.33 11.63
C ARG A 43 1.77 0.01 11.75
N LEU A 44 2.53 -1.08 11.74
CA LEU A 44 2.04 -2.43 12.03
C LEU A 44 2.57 -2.86 13.40
N THR A 45 1.67 -3.29 14.29
CA THR A 45 1.99 -3.70 15.66
C THR A 45 1.38 -5.07 15.97
N ALA A 46 2.15 -5.94 16.63
CA ALA A 46 1.69 -7.21 17.18
C ALA A 46 1.70 -7.14 18.71
N ALA A 47 0.56 -6.84 19.33
CA ALA A 47 0.49 -6.68 20.78
C ALA A 47 -0.90 -6.98 21.34
N SER A 48 -0.93 -7.49 22.57
CA SER A 48 -2.17 -7.74 23.32
C SER A 48 -3.12 -8.68 22.57
N GLY A 49 -2.59 -9.74 21.96
CA GLY A 49 -3.38 -10.73 21.23
C GLY A 49 -3.88 -10.32 19.84
N VAL A 50 -3.51 -9.13 19.33
CA VAL A 50 -4.04 -8.59 18.07
C VAL A 50 -2.95 -8.00 17.18
N TRP A 51 -3.12 -8.16 15.86
CA TRP A 51 -2.41 -7.39 14.83
C TRP A 51 -3.15 -6.08 14.58
N ARG A 52 -2.46 -4.95 14.77
CA ARG A 52 -3.02 -3.62 14.60
C ARG A 52 -2.28 -2.84 13.52
N LEU A 53 -3.05 -2.26 12.61
CA LEU A 53 -2.59 -1.29 11.64
C LEU A 53 -3.04 0.10 12.06
N GLU A 54 -2.08 1.00 12.25
CA GLU A 54 -2.30 2.41 12.50
C GLU A 54 -1.87 3.20 11.25
N THR A 55 -2.73 4.06 10.73
CA THR A 55 -2.42 4.98 9.63
C THR A 55 -2.68 6.41 10.05
N VAL A 56 -1.79 7.31 9.68
CA VAL A 56 -1.98 8.76 9.80
C VAL A 56 -1.90 9.33 8.39
N SER A 57 -2.98 9.96 7.96
CA SER A 57 -3.13 10.54 6.62
C SER A 57 -3.72 11.95 6.69
N GLY A 58 -4.03 12.54 5.53
CA GLY A 58 -4.72 13.83 5.44
C GLY A 58 -6.10 13.85 6.13
N THR A 59 -6.73 12.69 6.30
CA THR A 59 -8.02 12.55 6.99
C THR A 59 -7.90 12.30 8.50
N GLY A 60 -6.66 12.20 9.01
CA GLY A 60 -6.35 11.97 10.42
C GLY A 60 -5.85 10.56 10.72
N ALA A 61 -5.82 10.22 12.01
CA ALA A 61 -5.34 8.93 12.49
C ALA A 61 -6.46 7.88 12.48
N ARG A 62 -6.19 6.70 11.91
CA ARG A 62 -7.08 5.54 11.93
C ARG A 62 -6.34 4.33 12.50
N SER A 63 -7.05 3.49 13.25
CA SER A 63 -6.55 2.23 13.77
C SER A 63 -7.51 1.12 13.38
N SER A 64 -6.97 0.02 12.85
CA SER A 64 -7.76 -1.15 12.45
C SER A 64 -7.11 -2.45 12.94
N SER A 65 -7.95 -3.45 13.22
CA SER A 65 -7.50 -4.81 13.52
C SER A 65 -7.32 -5.58 12.21
N LEU A 66 -6.23 -6.33 12.10
CA LEU A 66 -5.92 -7.24 10.99
C LEU A 66 -6.12 -8.71 11.37
N GLY A 67 -6.63 -8.99 12.57
CA GLY A 67 -6.77 -10.33 13.11
C GLY A 67 -6.12 -10.49 14.48
N ASP A 68 -6.26 -11.67 15.06
CA ASP A 68 -5.57 -12.03 16.31
C ASP A 68 -4.11 -12.46 16.06
N THR A 69 -3.29 -12.52 17.11
CA THR A 69 -1.87 -12.94 16.97
C THR A 69 -1.68 -14.40 16.55
N GLN A 70 -2.76 -15.18 16.43
CA GLN A 70 -2.74 -16.53 15.87
C GLN A 70 -2.97 -16.56 14.36
N THR A 71 -3.45 -15.46 13.78
CA THR A 71 -3.68 -15.31 12.34
C THR A 71 -2.35 -15.52 11.59
N PRO A 72 -2.31 -16.38 10.56
CA PRO A 72 -1.11 -16.60 9.76
C PRO A 72 -0.58 -15.28 9.20
N PHE A 73 0.73 -15.06 9.28
CA PHE A 73 1.32 -13.77 8.94
C PHE A 73 1.04 -13.34 7.49
N ASP A 74 1.01 -14.29 6.55
CA ASP A 74 0.65 -13.99 5.14
C ASP A 74 -0.78 -13.43 5.00
N ALA A 75 -1.72 -13.92 5.83
CA ALA A 75 -3.09 -13.39 5.86
C ALA A 75 -3.16 -12.00 6.51
N VAL A 76 -2.25 -11.71 7.46
CA VAL A 76 -2.09 -10.37 8.04
C VAL A 76 -1.56 -9.40 6.99
N LEU A 77 -0.55 -9.81 6.19
CA LEU A 77 -0.02 -9.00 5.09
C LEU A 77 -1.09 -8.74 4.02
N GLU A 78 -1.90 -9.73 3.69
CA GLU A 78 -3.03 -9.55 2.77
C GLU A 78 -4.05 -8.54 3.32
N SER A 79 -4.45 -8.69 4.58
CA SER A 79 -5.36 -7.76 5.25
C SER A 79 -4.78 -6.34 5.33
N LEU A 80 -3.47 -6.22 5.56
CA LEU A 80 -2.77 -4.93 5.52
C LEU A 80 -2.89 -4.28 4.14
N ARG A 81 -2.66 -5.03 3.06
CA ARG A 81 -2.75 -4.52 1.68
C ARG A 81 -4.17 -4.08 1.34
N GLU A 82 -5.18 -4.87 1.71
CA GLU A 82 -6.59 -4.50 1.55
C GLU A 82 -6.92 -3.20 2.27
N ARG A 83 -6.46 -3.03 3.52
CA ARG A 83 -6.72 -1.82 4.31
C ARG A 83 -6.02 -0.60 3.75
N LEU A 84 -4.77 -0.74 3.31
CA LEU A 84 -4.04 0.35 2.66
C LEU A 84 -4.71 0.76 1.35
N TYR A 85 -5.09 -0.20 0.52
CA TYR A 85 -5.79 0.07 -0.74
C TYR A 85 -7.14 0.76 -0.53
N SER A 86 -7.96 0.24 0.38
CA SER A 86 -9.26 0.86 0.71
C SER A 86 -9.07 2.28 1.21
N THR A 87 -8.14 2.51 2.14
CA THR A 87 -7.91 3.84 2.71
C THR A 87 -7.38 4.82 1.65
N ALA A 88 -6.42 4.40 0.82
CA ALA A 88 -5.92 5.23 -0.27
C ALA A 88 -7.00 5.55 -1.32
N THR A 89 -7.92 4.62 -1.56
CA THR A 89 -9.07 4.83 -2.45
C THR A 89 -10.08 5.81 -1.85
N ASP A 90 -10.40 5.67 -0.56
CA ASP A 90 -11.31 6.60 0.13
C ASP A 90 -10.77 8.04 0.12
N GLU A 91 -9.46 8.19 0.25
CA GLU A 91 -8.77 9.48 0.26
C GLU A 91 -8.43 10.01 -1.13
N PHE A 92 -8.84 9.30 -2.18
CA PHE A 92 -8.50 9.65 -3.55
C PHE A 92 -9.04 11.02 -3.97
N ASP A 93 -10.23 11.37 -3.49
CA ASP A 93 -10.94 12.62 -3.76
C ASP A 93 -10.69 13.71 -2.70
N ASP A 94 -9.85 13.46 -1.69
CA ASP A 94 -9.58 14.46 -0.66
C ASP A 94 -8.80 15.67 -1.19
N ALA A 95 -8.98 16.80 -0.50
CA ALA A 95 -8.30 18.04 -0.81
C ALA A 95 -6.77 17.93 -0.61
N ASP A 96 -6.34 17.20 0.44
CA ASP A 96 -4.95 16.80 0.64
C ASP A 96 -4.75 15.35 0.19
N ARG A 97 -4.29 15.19 -1.05
CA ARG A 97 -4.05 13.88 -1.68
C ARG A 97 -2.73 13.23 -1.27
N SER A 98 -1.87 13.96 -0.55
CA SER A 98 -0.52 13.48 -0.23
C SER A 98 -0.55 12.27 0.71
N GLY A 99 -1.57 12.19 1.58
CA GLY A 99 -1.83 11.02 2.43
C GLY A 99 -2.17 9.77 1.61
N GLY A 100 -3.16 9.86 0.71
CA GLY A 100 -3.52 8.75 -0.19
C GLY A 100 -2.35 8.29 -1.07
N GLN A 101 -1.55 9.23 -1.59
CA GLN A 101 -0.33 8.91 -2.33
C GLN A 101 0.70 8.14 -1.49
N ALA A 102 0.94 8.58 -0.24
CA ALA A 102 1.86 7.91 0.66
C ALA A 102 1.39 6.48 0.96
N LEU A 103 0.09 6.28 1.20
CA LEU A 103 -0.50 4.95 1.41
C LEU A 103 -0.40 4.05 0.17
N ALA A 104 -0.62 4.60 -1.02
CA ALA A 104 -0.44 3.87 -2.28
C ALA A 104 1.02 3.46 -2.50
N GLN A 105 1.98 4.29 -2.09
CA GLN A 105 3.40 3.95 -2.14
C GLN A 105 3.78 2.85 -1.13
N VAL A 106 3.21 2.89 0.08
CA VAL A 106 3.36 1.81 1.08
C VAL A 106 2.81 0.50 0.54
N LEU A 107 1.62 0.54 -0.07
CA LEU A 107 1.01 -0.62 -0.72
C LEU A 107 1.91 -1.16 -1.83
N ARG A 108 2.44 -0.30 -2.71
CA ARG A 108 3.32 -0.72 -3.80
C ARG A 108 4.56 -1.46 -3.28
N THR A 109 5.20 -0.90 -2.26
CA THR A 109 6.47 -1.41 -1.74
C THR A 109 6.27 -2.73 -1.00
N SER A 110 5.27 -2.80 -0.10
CA SER A 110 4.93 -4.04 0.63
C SER A 110 4.46 -5.18 -0.29
N SER A 111 3.90 -4.85 -1.45
CA SER A 111 3.46 -5.84 -2.43
C SER A 111 4.62 -6.35 -3.30
N ASP A 112 5.58 -5.49 -3.60
CA ASP A 112 6.78 -5.83 -4.36
C ASP A 112 7.66 -6.83 -3.58
N GLU A 113 7.81 -6.59 -2.27
CA GLU A 113 8.48 -7.44 -1.30
C GLU A 113 7.89 -8.87 -1.24
N GLN A 114 6.62 -9.02 -1.60
CA GLN A 114 5.92 -10.31 -1.64
C GLN A 114 5.75 -10.86 -3.07
N HIS A 115 6.30 -10.16 -4.06
CA HIS A 115 6.12 -10.46 -5.48
C HIS A 115 4.64 -10.59 -5.90
N ASP A 116 3.74 -9.88 -5.22
CA ASP A 116 2.32 -9.90 -5.51
C ASP A 116 1.99 -8.92 -6.64
N ARG A 117 1.94 -9.44 -7.86
CA ARG A 117 1.72 -8.65 -9.07
C ARG A 117 0.38 -7.92 -9.08
N ILE A 118 -0.67 -8.52 -8.52
CA ILE A 118 -2.02 -7.93 -8.53
C ILE A 118 -2.03 -6.72 -7.61
N TRP A 119 -1.48 -6.83 -6.40
CA TRP A 119 -1.40 -5.70 -5.50
C TRP A 119 -0.44 -4.61 -5.98
N CYS A 120 0.67 -5.00 -6.62
CA CYS A 120 1.54 -4.04 -7.30
C CYS A 120 0.79 -3.26 -8.40
N ALA A 121 -0.03 -3.95 -9.22
CA ALA A 121 -0.83 -3.32 -10.27
C ALA A 121 -1.87 -2.36 -9.70
N ARG A 122 -2.55 -2.76 -8.62
CA ARG A 122 -3.52 -1.91 -7.89
C ARG A 122 -2.87 -0.66 -7.33
N ALA A 123 -1.69 -0.79 -6.72
CA ALA A 123 -0.94 0.36 -6.21
C ALA A 123 -0.49 1.30 -7.34
N ALA A 124 0.03 0.77 -8.45
CA ALA A 124 0.39 1.55 -9.63
C ALA A 124 -0.83 2.30 -10.22
N THR A 125 -2.01 1.67 -10.22
CA THR A 125 -3.26 2.30 -10.64
C THR A 125 -3.65 3.48 -9.75
N LEU A 126 -3.55 3.34 -8.42
CA LEU A 126 -3.82 4.44 -7.48
C LEU A 126 -2.83 5.60 -7.68
N LEU A 127 -1.54 5.30 -7.81
CA LEU A 127 -0.50 6.29 -8.07
C LEU A 127 -0.71 7.02 -9.40
N ALA A 128 -1.16 6.32 -10.44
CA ALA A 128 -1.55 6.92 -11.71
C ALA A 128 -2.70 7.90 -11.53
N GLY A 129 -3.78 7.49 -10.83
CA GLY A 129 -4.93 8.34 -10.58
C GLY A 129 -4.56 9.63 -9.83
N HIS A 130 -3.69 9.54 -8.83
CA HIS A 130 -3.20 10.70 -8.10
C HIS A 130 -2.38 11.62 -9.01
N ALA A 131 -1.48 11.07 -9.83
CA ALA A 131 -0.71 11.85 -10.79
C ALA A 131 -1.59 12.56 -11.83
N ILE A 132 -2.69 11.94 -12.27
CA ILE A 132 -3.67 12.57 -13.17
C ILE A 132 -4.28 13.80 -12.50
N LYS A 133 -4.79 13.65 -11.28
CA LYS A 133 -5.42 14.75 -10.52
C LYS A 133 -4.48 15.90 -10.18
N ASP A 134 -3.19 15.61 -10.08
CA ASP A 134 -2.16 16.62 -9.83
C ASP A 134 -1.60 17.24 -11.12
N GLY A 135 -2.06 16.81 -12.30
CA GLY A 135 -1.59 17.31 -13.59
C GLY A 135 -0.22 16.77 -14.01
N TYR A 136 0.29 15.74 -13.34
CA TYR A 136 1.58 15.10 -13.62
C TYR A 136 1.45 14.05 -14.73
N GLY A 137 1.22 14.51 -15.96
CA GLY A 137 0.90 13.63 -17.09
C GLY A 137 1.94 12.56 -17.43
N LEU A 138 3.24 12.86 -17.31
CA LEU A 138 4.29 11.88 -17.55
C LEU A 138 4.27 10.76 -16.49
N GLN A 139 4.14 11.13 -15.22
CA GLN A 139 4.06 10.20 -14.10
C GLN A 139 2.80 9.33 -14.21
N ALA A 140 1.65 9.94 -14.51
CA ALA A 140 0.40 9.23 -14.75
C ALA A 140 0.55 8.16 -15.83
N ARG A 141 1.16 8.54 -16.97
CA ARG A 141 1.41 7.61 -18.08
C ARG A 141 2.30 6.44 -17.65
N LEU A 142 3.46 6.72 -17.04
CA LEU A 142 4.40 5.68 -16.63
C LEU A 142 3.75 4.69 -15.64
N ARG A 143 2.92 5.19 -14.72
CA ARG A 143 2.22 4.35 -13.75
C ARG A 143 1.10 3.52 -14.38
N LEU A 144 0.38 4.04 -15.36
CA LEU A 144 -0.61 3.25 -16.09
C LEU A 144 0.05 2.17 -16.98
N GLU A 145 1.18 2.49 -17.62
CA GLU A 145 1.96 1.50 -18.40
C GLU A 145 2.48 0.39 -17.47
N GLU A 146 2.99 0.74 -16.30
CA GLU A 146 3.39 -0.21 -15.24
C GLU A 146 2.20 -1.08 -14.79
N ALA A 147 1.05 -0.47 -14.48
CA ALA A 147 -0.14 -1.19 -14.04
C ALA A 147 -0.65 -2.17 -15.11
N ALA A 148 -0.69 -1.74 -16.37
CA ALA A 148 -1.09 -2.60 -17.49
C ALA A 148 -0.16 -3.82 -17.61
N ALA A 149 1.16 -3.62 -17.56
CA ALA A 149 2.13 -4.70 -17.62
C ALA A 149 2.00 -5.69 -16.46
N LEU A 150 1.74 -5.19 -15.24
CA LEU A 150 1.55 -6.02 -14.05
C LEU A 150 0.25 -6.84 -14.11
N TYR A 151 -0.86 -6.23 -14.57
CA TYR A 151 -2.12 -6.96 -14.78
C TYR A 151 -1.98 -8.03 -15.88
N ALA A 152 -1.32 -7.71 -16.99
CA ALA A 152 -1.02 -8.68 -18.05
C ALA A 152 -0.20 -9.86 -17.52
N ALA A 153 0.85 -9.58 -16.73
CA ALA A 153 1.70 -10.60 -16.11
C ALA A 153 0.98 -11.43 -15.01
N ALA A 154 -0.13 -10.93 -14.49
CA ALA A 154 -1.03 -11.64 -13.58
C ALA A 154 -2.17 -12.38 -14.31
N GLY A 155 -2.34 -12.18 -15.62
CA GLY A 155 -3.43 -12.75 -16.42
C GLY A 155 -4.77 -12.04 -16.29
N ASP A 156 -4.81 -10.82 -15.73
CA ASP A 156 -6.03 -10.01 -15.60
C ASP A 156 -6.22 -9.12 -16.83
N VAL A 157 -6.77 -9.71 -17.89
CA VAL A 157 -6.98 -9.07 -19.20
C VAL A 157 -7.98 -7.91 -19.12
N GLU A 158 -8.96 -7.97 -18.22
CA GLU A 158 -9.96 -6.91 -18.06
C GLU A 158 -9.32 -5.65 -17.47
N SER A 159 -8.56 -5.80 -16.37
CA SER A 159 -7.87 -4.68 -15.73
C SER A 159 -6.75 -4.13 -16.61
N GLU A 160 -6.01 -4.96 -17.32
CA GLU A 160 -5.07 -4.53 -18.36
C GLU A 160 -5.77 -3.64 -19.40
N SER A 161 -6.87 -4.12 -19.98
CA SER A 161 -7.63 -3.38 -20.99
C SER A 161 -8.11 -2.04 -20.48
N ARG A 162 -8.56 -1.96 -19.21
CA ARG A 162 -8.94 -0.70 -18.56
C ARG A 162 -7.76 0.27 -18.49
N MET A 163 -6.57 -0.18 -18.10
CA MET A 163 -5.38 0.69 -18.03
C MET A 163 -4.98 1.23 -19.41
N LEU A 164 -5.05 0.38 -20.45
CA LEU A 164 -4.77 0.79 -21.83
C LEU A 164 -5.80 1.81 -22.36
N GLN A 165 -7.08 1.66 -21.99
CA GLN A 165 -8.12 2.64 -22.33
C GLN A 165 -7.87 3.98 -21.63
N THR A 166 -7.55 3.97 -20.32
CA THR A 166 -7.20 5.18 -19.57
C THR A 166 -5.95 5.86 -20.15
N LEU A 167 -4.94 5.08 -20.59
CA LEU A 167 -3.77 5.62 -21.29
C LEU A 167 -4.14 6.36 -22.58
N ALA A 168 -5.06 5.79 -23.36
CA ALA A 168 -5.51 6.39 -24.61
C ALA A 168 -6.26 7.72 -24.38
N THR A 169 -7.02 7.83 -23.29
CA THR A 169 -7.80 9.03 -22.94
C THR A 169 -7.07 9.98 -21.97
N LEU A 170 -5.85 9.66 -21.54
CA LEU A 170 -5.06 10.46 -20.59
C LEU A 170 -4.97 11.95 -20.95
N PRO A 171 -4.77 12.37 -22.22
CA PRO A 171 -4.73 13.79 -22.58
C PRO A 171 -6.03 14.54 -22.29
N GLU A 172 -7.18 13.87 -22.31
CA GLU A 172 -8.48 14.44 -21.98
C GLU A 172 -8.65 14.55 -20.46
N LEU A 173 -8.23 13.51 -19.73
CA LEU A 173 -8.27 13.48 -18.27
C LEU A 173 -7.40 14.56 -17.62
N LEU A 174 -6.26 14.91 -18.23
CA LEU A 174 -5.38 15.98 -17.73
C LEU A 174 -5.90 17.40 -17.99
N ARG A 175 -6.99 17.55 -18.75
CA ARG A 175 -7.64 18.84 -19.03
C ARG A 175 -8.91 19.08 -18.21
N ALA A 176 -9.43 18.03 -17.58
CA ALA A 176 -10.63 18.05 -16.76
C ALA A 176 -10.31 18.57 -15.35
#